data_AF-A0A2N8IUY5-F1
#
_entry.id   AF-A0A2N8IUY5-F1
#
_cell.length_a   1.000
_cell.length_b   1.000
_cell.length_c   1.000
_cell.angle_alpha   90.00
_cell.angle_beta   90.00
_cell.angle_gamma   90.00
#
_symmetry.space_group_name_H-M   'P 1'
#
loop_
_entity.id
_entity.type
_entity.pdbx_description
1 polymer ?
#
loop_
_entity_poly.entity_id
_entity_poly.type
_entity_poly.pdbx_seq_one_letter_code
_entity_poly.pdbx_strand_id
1 'polypeptide(L)'
;MSENETTTAEETAVTTLARFEVPSRLEKIEDPNDANHLTFVAEPFENGYGHTLGNSLRRVLLGSLEGAAITSVRIAGAQHEFSSLPGVVEDVTEIVLNLKKVKFKHNGKEPRLLSLRVHKQGVVTAADIADDTVYQVVNPDQIICTLDQDTMFECEFQVRVGRGFATGDENKVPDMPIGVIPIDSIFSPVTRVKYSVQNTRVGQMTDYDKLILEVWTDGRIAPADAMLQASAILRHHLDVFVNYDDKQVNFEEAPSAVQDEETARLRKLLNMSVNEIELSVRAANCLNNANITTVGQLAMKSESEMLKYRNFGKKSLNEIKDKLLELGLSLGVQVDPSLLTGPVPQAKPRLGLEEESPVGLADLIAANIEDDDD
;
A
#
# COMPACT_ATOMS: atom_id res chain seq x y z
N MET A 1 -58.12 12.76 -9.52
CA MET A 1 -57.77 11.50 -8.86
C MET A 1 -56.27 11.36 -8.99
N SER A 2 -55.57 11.70 -7.92
CA SER A 2 -54.12 11.71 -7.78
C SER A 2 -53.64 10.29 -7.51
N GLU A 3 -52.92 9.70 -8.45
CA GLU A 3 -52.16 8.48 -8.21
C GLU A 3 -50.80 8.87 -7.64
N ASN A 4 -50.56 8.46 -6.40
CA ASN A 4 -49.28 8.56 -5.72
C ASN A 4 -48.30 7.56 -6.37
N GLU A 5 -47.35 8.07 -7.14
CA GLU A 5 -46.10 7.35 -7.40
C GLU A 5 -45.20 7.49 -6.19
N THR A 6 -45.29 6.53 -5.28
CA THR A 6 -44.28 6.28 -4.24
C THR A 6 -42.97 5.90 -4.92
N THR A 7 -42.09 6.89 -5.12
CA THR A 7 -40.70 6.68 -5.48
C THR A 7 -39.98 6.17 -4.23
N THR A 8 -39.82 4.86 -4.12
CA THR A 8 -38.94 4.25 -3.12
C THR A 8 -37.51 4.57 -3.57
N ALA A 9 -36.91 5.62 -3.01
CA ALA A 9 -35.48 5.83 -3.09
C ALA A 9 -34.82 4.65 -2.39
N GLU A 10 -34.17 3.77 -3.15
CA GLU A 10 -33.25 2.79 -2.58
C GLU A 10 -32.11 3.56 -1.91
N GLU A 11 -32.19 3.71 -0.58
CA GLU A 11 -31.06 4.10 0.24
C GLU A 11 -29.94 3.10 -0.04
N THR A 12 -28.90 3.57 -0.73
CA THR A 12 -27.67 2.80 -0.96
C THR A 12 -27.03 2.59 0.40
N ALA A 13 -27.31 1.44 1.02
CA ALA A 13 -26.80 1.10 2.33
C ALA A 13 -25.26 1.02 2.28
N VAL A 14 -24.60 2.09 2.73
CA VAL A 14 -23.15 2.14 2.90
C VAL A 14 -22.79 1.15 4.00
N THR A 15 -22.01 0.12 3.65
CA THR A 15 -21.56 -0.88 4.62
C THR A 15 -20.26 -0.38 5.23
N THR A 16 -20.28 -0.06 6.51
CA THR A 16 -19.07 0.31 7.26
C THR A 16 -18.45 -0.94 7.85
N LEU A 17 -17.21 -1.23 7.47
CA LEU A 17 -16.43 -2.35 8.02
C LEU A 17 -15.57 -1.87 9.20
N ALA A 18 -15.42 -2.77 10.18
CA ALA A 18 -14.45 -2.59 11.25
C ALA A 18 -13.04 -2.38 10.68
N ARG A 19 -12.24 -1.59 11.38
CA ARG A 19 -10.87 -1.26 10.98
C ARG A 19 -10.03 -2.52 10.81
N PHE A 20 -9.29 -2.57 9.71
CA PHE A 20 -8.18 -3.50 9.50
C PHE A 20 -6.88 -2.82 9.88
N GLU A 21 -5.99 -3.52 10.60
CA GLU A 21 -4.60 -3.08 10.68
C GLU A 21 -3.90 -3.32 9.34
N VAL A 22 -3.41 -2.22 8.76
CA VAL A 22 -2.69 -2.19 7.49
C VAL A 22 -1.33 -1.52 7.69
N PRO A 23 -0.25 -2.02 7.04
CA PRO A 23 1.06 -1.41 7.16
C PRO A 23 1.06 0.02 6.62
N SER A 24 1.60 0.96 7.38
CA SER A 24 1.72 2.36 6.97
C SER A 24 2.91 2.61 6.04
N ARG A 25 3.90 1.70 6.04
CA ARG A 25 5.12 1.83 5.24
C ARG A 25 5.64 0.46 4.79
N LEU A 26 6.25 0.45 3.61
CA LEU A 26 7.08 -0.64 3.11
C LEU A 26 8.55 -0.33 3.39
N GLU A 27 9.20 -1.16 4.19
CA GLU A 27 10.66 -1.11 4.39
C GLU A 27 11.36 -1.89 3.26
N LYS A 28 12.44 -1.32 2.74
CA LYS A 28 13.27 -1.92 1.70
C LYS A 28 14.66 -2.13 2.28
N ILE A 29 15.11 -3.37 2.29
CA ILE A 29 16.44 -3.78 2.76
C ILE A 29 17.23 -4.21 1.53
N GLU A 30 18.16 -3.35 1.12
CA GLU A 30 19.08 -3.61 0.00
C GLU A 30 20.20 -4.54 0.45
N ASP A 31 20.55 -5.50 -0.40
CA ASP A 31 21.71 -6.35 -0.17
C ASP A 31 22.97 -5.65 -0.68
N PRO A 32 23.96 -5.34 0.18
CA PRO A 32 25.17 -4.66 -0.27
C PRO A 32 26.01 -5.49 -1.25
N ASN A 33 25.80 -6.81 -1.34
CA ASN A 33 26.55 -7.68 -2.22
C ASN A 33 25.85 -8.02 -3.54
N ASP A 34 24.52 -7.80 -3.64
CA ASP A 34 23.73 -8.15 -4.83
C ASP A 34 22.69 -7.07 -5.15
N ALA A 35 22.97 -6.28 -6.19
CA ALA A 35 22.07 -5.22 -6.66
C ALA A 35 20.77 -5.75 -7.28
N ASN A 36 20.71 -7.04 -7.66
CA ASN A 36 19.51 -7.67 -8.22
C ASN A 36 18.68 -8.38 -7.13
N HIS A 37 19.05 -8.24 -5.86
CA HIS A 37 18.34 -8.78 -4.71
C HIS A 37 17.79 -7.65 -3.84
N LEU A 38 16.50 -7.71 -3.51
CA LEU A 38 15.87 -6.77 -2.60
C LEU A 38 14.89 -7.48 -1.67
N THR A 39 14.98 -7.18 -0.38
CA THR A 39 14.04 -7.66 0.63
C THR A 39 13.06 -6.57 1.01
N PHE A 40 11.77 -6.89 0.96
CA PHE A 40 10.67 -6.01 1.36
C PHE A 40 10.07 -6.49 2.67
N VAL A 41 9.87 -5.58 3.62
CA VAL A 41 9.25 -5.88 4.90
C VAL A 41 8.03 -4.97 5.08
N ALA A 42 6.87 -5.58 5.35
CA ALA A 42 5.61 -4.89 5.60
C ALA A 42 4.94 -5.45 6.85
N GLU A 43 4.65 -4.56 7.80
CA GLU A 43 3.97 -4.83 9.06
C GLU A 43 3.27 -3.55 9.59
N PRO A 44 2.18 -3.66 10.37
CA PRO A 44 1.46 -4.90 10.73
C PRO A 44 0.33 -5.22 9.74
N PHE A 45 0.13 -6.51 9.47
CA PHE A 45 -1.06 -7.03 8.78
C PHE A 45 -1.96 -7.79 9.75
N GLU A 46 -3.27 -7.78 9.50
CA GLU A 46 -4.18 -8.72 10.16
C GLU A 46 -3.77 -10.19 9.93
N ASN A 47 -4.12 -11.05 10.89
CA ASN A 47 -3.77 -12.46 10.86
C ASN A 47 -4.27 -13.14 9.56
N GLY A 48 -3.36 -13.78 8.83
CA GLY A 48 -3.62 -14.49 7.58
C GLY A 48 -3.46 -13.62 6.32
N TYR A 49 -3.45 -12.29 6.44
CA TYR A 49 -3.19 -11.41 5.30
C TYR A 49 -1.74 -11.48 4.82
N GLY A 50 -0.78 -11.79 5.71
CA GLY A 50 0.62 -12.00 5.33
C GLY A 50 0.76 -13.13 4.30
N HIS A 51 0.07 -14.25 4.52
CA HIS A 51 0.05 -15.38 3.58
C HIS A 51 -0.67 -15.05 2.27
N THR A 52 -1.82 -14.37 2.37
CA THR A 52 -2.65 -14.00 1.21
C THR A 52 -1.89 -13.07 0.27
N LEU A 53 -1.30 -12.00 0.79
CA LEU A 53 -0.52 -11.04 0.02
C LEU A 53 0.81 -11.66 -0.45
N GLY A 54 1.55 -12.34 0.42
CA GLY A 54 2.83 -12.96 0.09
C GLY A 54 2.71 -13.96 -1.06
N ASN A 55 1.73 -14.85 -1.01
CA ASN A 55 1.51 -15.83 -2.07
C ASN A 55 1.01 -15.18 -3.37
N SER A 56 0.11 -14.20 -3.27
CA SER A 56 -0.43 -13.50 -4.45
C SER A 56 0.66 -12.73 -5.19
N LEU A 57 1.46 -11.93 -4.47
CA LEU A 57 2.57 -11.18 -5.04
C LEU A 57 3.63 -12.12 -5.64
N ARG A 58 3.96 -13.22 -4.97
CA ARG A 58 4.88 -14.24 -5.51
C ARG A 58 4.43 -14.79 -6.87
N ARG A 59 3.13 -15.06 -7.03
CA ARG A 59 2.58 -15.56 -8.31
C ARG A 59 2.67 -14.52 -9.42
N VAL A 60 2.32 -13.27 -9.13
CA VAL A 60 2.36 -12.18 -10.11
C VAL A 60 3.79 -11.85 -10.52
N LEU A 61 4.72 -11.77 -9.57
CA LEU A 61 6.14 -11.51 -9.83
C LEU A 61 6.76 -12.55 -10.76
N LEU A 62 6.47 -13.85 -10.55
CA LEU A 62 7.05 -14.92 -11.36
C LEU A 62 6.39 -15.08 -12.74
N GLY A 63 5.11 -14.74 -12.88
CA GLY A 63 4.33 -15.08 -14.08
C GLY A 63 3.91 -13.92 -14.97
N SER A 64 3.65 -12.74 -14.40
CA SER A 64 2.88 -11.68 -15.08
C SER A 64 3.71 -10.51 -15.57
N LEU A 65 4.98 -10.40 -15.14
CA LEU A 65 5.86 -9.34 -15.58
C LEU A 65 6.26 -9.52 -17.04
N GLU A 66 6.35 -8.39 -17.75
CA GLU A 66 6.79 -8.35 -19.14
C GLU A 66 8.31 -8.42 -19.20
N GLY A 67 8.84 -9.16 -20.17
CA GLY A 67 10.26 -9.13 -20.50
C GLY A 67 10.50 -9.59 -21.93
N ALA A 68 11.73 -9.34 -22.39
CA ALA A 68 12.15 -9.67 -23.75
C ALA A 68 12.99 -10.95 -23.78
N ALA A 69 12.73 -11.78 -24.79
CA ALA A 69 13.45 -13.02 -25.04
C ALA A 69 13.47 -13.35 -26.55
N ILE A 70 14.41 -14.19 -26.95
CA ILE A 70 14.52 -14.71 -28.32
C ILE A 70 13.42 -15.76 -28.54
N THR A 71 12.67 -15.62 -29.65
CA THR A 71 11.57 -16.53 -30.02
C THR A 71 11.92 -17.47 -31.15
N SER A 72 12.78 -17.04 -32.07
CA SER A 72 13.21 -17.83 -33.20
C SER A 72 14.62 -17.43 -33.63
N VAL A 73 15.33 -18.38 -34.21
CA VAL A 73 16.71 -18.20 -34.69
C VAL A 73 16.87 -18.83 -36.07
N ARG A 74 17.64 -18.18 -36.93
CA ARG A 74 18.09 -18.67 -38.23
C ARG A 74 19.61 -18.58 -38.24
N ILE A 75 20.28 -19.73 -38.36
CA ILE A 75 21.74 -19.78 -38.39
C ILE A 75 22.19 -20.18 -39.79
N ALA A 76 23.12 -19.44 -40.36
CA ALA A 76 23.65 -19.74 -41.69
C ALA A 76 24.34 -21.13 -41.68
N GLY A 77 23.96 -21.99 -42.62
CA GLY A 77 24.46 -23.37 -42.70
C GLY A 77 23.70 -24.41 -41.88
N ALA A 78 22.75 -23.99 -41.02
CA ALA A 78 21.89 -24.90 -40.26
C ALA A 78 20.46 -24.88 -40.81
N GLN A 79 19.92 -26.05 -41.17
CA GLN A 79 18.51 -26.18 -41.59
C GLN A 79 17.58 -26.55 -40.43
N HIS A 80 18.13 -27.14 -39.37
CA HIS A 80 17.41 -27.62 -38.19
C HIS A 80 18.34 -27.64 -36.96
N GLU A 81 17.76 -27.77 -35.77
CA GLU A 81 18.46 -27.73 -34.47
C GLU A 81 19.46 -28.87 -34.23
N PHE A 82 19.28 -30.02 -34.88
CA PHE A 82 20.17 -31.19 -34.74
C PHE A 82 21.38 -31.18 -35.69
N SER A 83 21.69 -30.05 -36.30
CA SER A 83 22.81 -29.95 -37.25
C SER A 83 24.10 -29.52 -36.55
N SER A 84 25.24 -29.85 -37.16
CA SER A 84 26.55 -29.36 -36.76
C SER A 84 27.07 -28.38 -37.80
N LEU A 85 27.76 -27.33 -37.35
CA LEU A 85 28.33 -26.31 -38.23
C LEU A 85 29.83 -26.54 -38.39
N PRO A 86 30.35 -26.61 -39.63
CA PRO A 86 31.80 -26.70 -39.84
C PRO A 86 32.52 -25.48 -39.24
N GLY A 87 33.57 -25.72 -38.46
CA GLY A 87 34.39 -24.65 -37.85
C GLY A 87 33.86 -24.09 -36.53
N VAL A 88 32.72 -24.59 -36.03
CA VAL A 88 32.17 -24.27 -34.70
C VAL A 88 32.37 -25.48 -33.78
N VAL A 89 32.78 -25.24 -32.53
CA VAL A 89 33.03 -26.30 -31.56
C VAL A 89 31.72 -26.91 -31.04
N GLU A 90 30.74 -26.07 -30.75
CA GLU A 90 29.42 -26.45 -30.24
C GLU A 90 28.45 -26.87 -31.37
N ASP A 91 27.49 -27.73 -31.03
CA ASP A 91 26.39 -28.07 -31.95
C ASP A 91 25.30 -26.99 -31.95
N VAL A 92 24.39 -27.02 -32.94
CA VAL A 92 23.33 -26.01 -33.04
C VAL A 92 22.39 -26.04 -31.83
N THR A 93 22.22 -27.19 -31.18
CA THR A 93 21.37 -27.33 -29.99
C THR A 93 21.97 -26.57 -28.80
N GLU A 94 23.28 -26.68 -28.57
CA GLU A 94 24.01 -25.97 -27.54
C GLU A 94 24.04 -24.46 -27.82
N ILE A 95 24.21 -24.05 -29.08
CA ILE A 95 24.08 -22.64 -29.50
C ILE A 95 22.68 -22.12 -29.13
N VAL A 96 21.63 -22.86 -29.45
CA VAL A 96 20.25 -22.49 -29.08
C VAL A 96 20.08 -22.37 -27.56
N LEU A 97 20.62 -23.31 -26.78
CA LEU A 97 20.58 -23.26 -25.31
C LEU A 97 21.34 -22.05 -24.74
N ASN A 98 22.43 -21.65 -25.37
CA ASN A 98 23.19 -20.47 -24.98
C ASN A 98 22.49 -19.17 -25.37
N LEU A 99 21.85 -19.12 -26.55
CA LEU A 99 21.01 -18.00 -26.96
C LEU A 99 19.82 -17.79 -25.99
N LYS A 100 19.22 -18.86 -25.46
CA LYS A 100 18.16 -18.77 -24.42
C LYS A 100 18.63 -18.06 -23.13
N LYS A 101 19.93 -18.04 -22.84
CA LYS A 101 20.51 -17.37 -21.66
C LYS A 101 20.79 -15.89 -21.90
N VAL A 102 20.70 -15.41 -23.13
CA VAL A 102 20.89 -13.98 -23.46
C VAL A 102 19.69 -13.18 -22.97
N LYS A 103 19.95 -12.13 -22.20
CA LYS A 103 18.94 -11.28 -21.57
C LYS A 103 18.89 -9.94 -22.27
N PHE A 104 17.68 -9.52 -22.63
CA PHE A 104 17.44 -8.24 -23.27
C PHE A 104 16.61 -7.33 -22.36
N LYS A 105 17.05 -6.09 -22.20
CA LYS A 105 16.21 -4.98 -21.76
C LYS A 105 15.48 -4.43 -22.97
N HIS A 106 14.23 -4.00 -22.78
CA HIS A 106 13.41 -3.49 -23.86
C HIS A 106 12.84 -2.12 -23.53
N ASN A 107 12.79 -1.25 -24.54
CA ASN A 107 12.17 0.07 -24.47
C ASN A 107 10.87 0.16 -25.30
N GLY A 108 10.59 -0.87 -26.09
CA GLY A 108 9.39 -1.01 -26.93
C GLY A 108 8.77 -2.40 -26.78
N LYS A 109 7.68 -2.65 -27.52
CA LYS A 109 6.96 -3.94 -27.52
C LYS A 109 6.96 -4.66 -28.88
N GLU A 110 7.42 -3.99 -29.93
CA GLU A 110 7.40 -4.55 -31.28
C GLU A 110 8.46 -5.64 -31.45
N PRO A 111 8.13 -6.81 -32.05
CA PRO A 111 9.11 -7.82 -32.39
C PRO A 111 10.16 -7.26 -33.36
N ARG A 112 11.44 -7.56 -33.12
CA ARG A 112 12.54 -7.13 -34.00
C ARG A 112 13.45 -8.29 -34.34
N LEU A 113 14.00 -8.24 -35.56
CA LEU A 113 15.04 -9.14 -36.01
C LEU A 113 16.39 -8.51 -35.69
N LEU A 114 17.18 -9.18 -34.87
CA LEU A 114 18.56 -8.82 -34.57
C LEU A 114 19.50 -9.77 -35.31
N SER A 115 20.73 -9.32 -35.52
CA SER A 115 21.75 -10.11 -36.22
C SER A 115 23.05 -10.14 -35.43
N LEU A 116 23.72 -11.28 -35.52
CA LEU A 116 25.05 -11.54 -34.98
C LEU A 116 25.91 -12.00 -36.15
N ARG A 117 26.89 -11.18 -36.50
CA ARG A 117 27.72 -11.37 -37.68
C ARG A 117 29.18 -11.15 -37.31
N VAL A 118 29.94 -12.24 -37.22
CA VAL A 118 31.32 -12.20 -36.69
C VAL A 118 32.26 -13.01 -37.58
N HIS A 119 33.44 -12.45 -37.85
CA HIS A 119 34.54 -13.12 -38.51
C HIS A 119 35.76 -13.10 -37.60
N LYS A 120 35.95 -14.16 -36.81
CA LYS A 120 37.11 -14.31 -35.93
C LYS A 120 37.34 -15.78 -35.57
N GLN A 121 38.55 -16.09 -35.14
CA GLN A 121 38.83 -17.32 -34.38
C GLN A 121 38.65 -17.04 -32.88
N GLY A 122 37.97 -17.93 -32.15
CA GLY A 122 37.77 -17.83 -30.70
C GLY A 122 36.31 -17.68 -30.26
N VAL A 123 36.11 -17.22 -29.02
CA VAL A 123 34.80 -17.19 -28.36
C VAL A 123 33.92 -16.05 -28.90
N VAL A 124 32.69 -16.38 -29.28
CA VAL A 124 31.62 -15.45 -29.65
C VAL A 124 30.71 -15.24 -28.45
N THR A 125 30.47 -13.99 -28.11
CA THR A 125 29.72 -13.58 -26.91
C THR A 125 28.50 -12.74 -27.29
N ALA A 126 27.59 -12.54 -26.34
CA ALA A 126 26.44 -11.67 -26.54
C ALA A 126 26.82 -10.20 -26.78
N ALA A 127 28.03 -9.77 -26.41
CA ALA A 127 28.58 -8.47 -26.77
C ALA A 127 28.78 -8.28 -28.28
N ASP A 128 28.91 -9.36 -29.05
CA ASP A 128 29.10 -9.30 -30.50
C ASP A 128 27.77 -9.10 -31.26
N ILE A 129 26.62 -9.13 -30.57
CA ILE A 129 25.30 -8.88 -31.17
C ILE A 129 25.22 -7.43 -31.64
N ALA A 130 24.66 -7.18 -32.81
CA ALA A 130 24.48 -5.83 -33.32
C ALA A 130 23.60 -5.00 -32.38
N ASP A 131 24.11 -3.84 -31.95
CA ASP A 131 23.38 -2.92 -31.09
C ASP A 131 22.08 -2.43 -31.77
N ASP A 132 20.98 -2.47 -31.01
CA ASP A 132 19.68 -1.93 -31.40
C ASP A 132 19.24 -0.88 -30.37
N THR A 133 18.42 0.09 -30.80
CA THR A 133 17.96 1.18 -29.94
C THR A 133 16.83 0.77 -28.98
N VAL A 134 16.11 -0.31 -29.32
CA VAL A 134 14.94 -0.80 -28.59
C VAL A 134 15.31 -1.96 -27.67
N TYR A 135 16.19 -2.86 -28.13
CA TYR A 135 16.63 -4.02 -27.38
C TYR A 135 18.12 -3.93 -27.02
N GLN A 136 18.41 -3.89 -25.73
CA GLN A 136 19.77 -3.81 -25.21
C GLN A 136 20.16 -5.10 -24.49
N VAL A 137 21.34 -5.64 -24.79
CA VAL A 137 21.89 -6.81 -24.11
C VAL A 137 22.30 -6.45 -22.67
N VAL A 138 21.86 -7.23 -21.69
CA VAL A 138 22.16 -7.01 -20.26
C VAL A 138 23.39 -7.79 -19.81
N ASN A 139 23.61 -8.99 -20.35
CA ASN A 139 24.72 -9.88 -20.03
C ASN A 139 25.67 -10.07 -21.24
N PRO A 140 26.53 -9.09 -21.55
CA PRO A 140 27.41 -9.11 -22.72
C PRO A 140 28.45 -10.25 -22.68
N ASP A 141 28.77 -10.74 -21.49
CA ASP A 141 29.70 -11.83 -21.21
C ASP A 141 29.15 -13.23 -21.53
N GLN A 142 27.86 -13.35 -21.83
CA GLN A 142 27.23 -14.63 -22.16
C GLN A 142 27.84 -15.22 -23.43
N ILE A 143 28.48 -16.37 -23.29
CA ILE A 143 29.05 -17.13 -24.41
C ILE A 143 27.91 -17.71 -25.24
N ILE A 144 28.02 -17.59 -26.57
CA ILE A 144 27.10 -18.16 -27.54
C ILE A 144 27.70 -19.42 -28.14
N CYS A 145 28.90 -19.30 -28.72
CA CYS A 145 29.67 -20.39 -29.32
C CYS A 145 31.16 -20.04 -29.41
N THR A 146 31.97 -21.00 -29.83
CA THR A 146 33.41 -20.91 -30.01
C THR A 146 33.77 -21.34 -31.42
N LEU A 147 34.49 -20.48 -32.15
CA LEU A 147 34.96 -20.73 -33.50
C LEU A 147 36.38 -21.31 -33.45
N ASP A 148 36.55 -22.55 -33.90
CA ASP A 148 37.83 -23.28 -33.91
C ASP A 148 38.81 -22.67 -34.95
N GLN A 149 38.26 -22.21 -36.06
CA GLN A 149 39.01 -21.63 -37.19
C GLN A 149 38.49 -20.24 -37.52
N ASP A 150 39.26 -19.46 -38.28
CA ASP A 150 38.83 -18.16 -38.78
C ASP A 150 37.71 -18.33 -39.83
N THR A 151 36.48 -18.41 -39.33
CA THR A 151 35.26 -18.66 -40.12
C THR A 151 34.24 -17.58 -39.84
N MET A 152 33.40 -17.30 -40.85
CA MET A 152 32.27 -16.42 -40.70
C MET A 152 31.13 -17.11 -39.95
N PHE A 153 30.70 -16.55 -38.83
CA PHE A 153 29.47 -16.94 -38.14
C PHE A 153 28.38 -15.89 -38.38
N GLU A 154 27.27 -16.33 -38.95
CA GLU A 154 26.10 -15.48 -39.23
C GLU A 154 24.84 -16.11 -38.62
N CYS A 155 24.19 -15.35 -37.76
CA CYS A 155 22.99 -15.75 -37.06
C CYS A 155 22.02 -14.57 -37.01
N GLU A 156 20.76 -14.82 -37.37
CA GLU A 156 19.66 -13.88 -37.23
C GLU A 156 18.67 -14.44 -36.23
N PHE A 157 18.12 -13.61 -35.35
CA PHE A 157 17.14 -14.06 -34.38
C PHE A 157 16.11 -12.99 -34.09
N GLN A 158 14.89 -13.44 -33.79
CA GLN A 158 13.79 -12.56 -33.46
C GLN A 158 13.67 -12.42 -31.95
N VAL A 159 13.66 -11.17 -31.48
CA VAL A 159 13.37 -10.83 -30.08
C VAL A 159 11.95 -10.28 -29.99
N ARG A 160 11.21 -10.76 -28.98
CA ARG A 160 9.83 -10.33 -28.71
C ARG A 160 9.67 -10.07 -27.21
N VAL A 161 8.75 -9.16 -26.88
CA VAL A 161 8.25 -8.97 -25.52
C VAL A 161 7.07 -9.92 -25.25
N GLY A 162 7.14 -10.62 -24.14
CA GLY A 162 6.11 -11.55 -23.69
C GLY A 162 5.98 -11.56 -22.17
N ARG A 163 5.22 -12.52 -21.65
CA ARG A 163 5.04 -12.75 -20.21
C ARG A 163 5.23 -14.23 -19.92
N GLY A 164 5.77 -14.54 -18.75
CA GLY A 164 5.98 -15.92 -18.31
C GLY A 164 6.91 -16.69 -19.25
N PHE A 165 6.38 -17.78 -19.82
CA PHE A 165 7.09 -18.73 -20.65
C PHE A 165 6.27 -19.04 -21.91
N ALA A 166 6.94 -19.14 -23.05
CA ALA A 166 6.35 -19.69 -24.27
C ALA A 166 7.25 -20.79 -24.82
N THR A 167 6.63 -21.89 -25.23
CA THR A 167 7.29 -23.02 -25.89
C THR A 167 7.70 -22.66 -27.32
N GLY A 168 8.65 -23.40 -27.88
CA GLY A 168 8.98 -23.31 -29.30
C GLY A 168 7.78 -23.53 -30.21
N ASP A 169 6.84 -24.40 -29.83
CA ASP A 169 5.61 -24.63 -30.60
C ASP A 169 4.68 -23.42 -30.60
N GLU A 170 4.52 -22.72 -29.48
CA GLU A 170 3.72 -21.48 -29.40
C GLU A 170 4.35 -20.31 -30.17
N ASN A 171 5.67 -20.34 -30.36
CA ASN A 171 6.40 -19.35 -31.15
C ASN A 171 6.38 -19.65 -32.66
N LYS A 172 5.83 -20.79 -33.11
CA LYS A 172 5.69 -21.10 -34.54
C LYS A 172 4.67 -20.19 -35.20
N VAL A 173 5.01 -19.71 -36.38
CA VAL A 173 4.14 -18.91 -37.25
C VAL A 173 3.81 -19.73 -38.50
N PRO A 174 2.56 -19.72 -39.03
CA PRO A 174 2.16 -20.57 -40.16
C PRO A 174 3.03 -20.45 -41.41
N ASP A 175 3.61 -19.27 -41.67
CA ASP A 175 4.43 -18.97 -42.85
C ASP A 175 5.93 -18.86 -42.54
N MET A 176 6.39 -19.57 -41.50
CA MET A 176 7.79 -19.52 -41.08
C MET A 176 8.69 -20.18 -42.15
N PRO A 177 9.71 -19.48 -42.69
CA PRO A 177 10.52 -20.05 -43.76
C PRO A 177 11.40 -21.19 -43.26
N ILE A 178 11.79 -22.07 -44.18
CA ILE A 178 12.71 -23.18 -43.90
C ILE A 178 14.04 -22.63 -43.34
N GLY A 179 14.59 -23.32 -42.34
CA GLY A 179 15.82 -22.94 -41.64
C GLY A 179 15.63 -21.98 -40.46
N VAL A 180 14.39 -21.57 -40.15
CA VAL A 180 14.08 -20.90 -38.88
C VAL A 180 13.75 -21.95 -37.83
N ILE A 181 14.48 -21.89 -36.72
CA ILE A 181 14.32 -22.76 -35.56
C ILE A 181 13.57 -21.94 -34.50
N PRO A 182 12.31 -22.27 -34.18
CA PRO A 182 11.61 -21.67 -33.06
C PRO A 182 12.17 -22.22 -31.76
N ILE A 183 12.36 -21.36 -30.77
CA ILE A 183 12.96 -21.74 -29.49
C ILE A 183 12.03 -21.39 -28.34
N ASP A 184 12.17 -22.09 -27.22
CA ASP A 184 11.46 -21.71 -26.00
C ASP A 184 11.97 -20.36 -25.48
N SER A 185 11.03 -19.50 -25.07
CA SER A 185 11.29 -18.14 -24.63
C SER A 185 10.93 -17.96 -23.17
N ILE A 186 11.91 -17.52 -22.37
CA ILE A 186 11.72 -17.16 -20.96
C ILE A 186 11.61 -15.64 -20.85
N PHE A 187 10.38 -15.15 -20.82
CA PHE A 187 10.11 -13.71 -20.73
C PHE A 187 10.21 -13.18 -19.30
N SER A 188 9.99 -14.03 -18.29
CA SER A 188 9.97 -13.58 -16.89
C SER A 188 11.34 -13.02 -16.44
N PRO A 189 11.42 -11.76 -16.02
CA PRO A 189 12.66 -11.13 -15.55
C PRO A 189 13.00 -11.42 -14.08
N VAL A 190 12.08 -12.09 -13.36
CA VAL A 190 12.26 -12.49 -11.96
C VAL A 190 12.66 -13.95 -11.90
N THR A 191 13.80 -14.24 -11.28
CA THR A 191 14.35 -15.61 -11.20
C THR A 191 13.83 -16.34 -9.97
N ARG A 192 13.69 -15.63 -8.85
CA ARG A 192 13.32 -16.21 -7.57
C ARG A 192 12.52 -15.22 -6.74
N VAL A 193 11.53 -15.76 -6.04
CA VAL A 193 10.78 -15.03 -4.99
C VAL A 193 10.57 -15.96 -3.82
N LYS A 194 10.92 -15.49 -2.63
CA LYS A 194 10.70 -16.17 -1.34
C LYS A 194 9.92 -15.24 -0.45
N TYR A 195 8.93 -15.78 0.27
CA TYR A 195 8.24 -15.03 1.31
C TYR A 195 8.22 -15.82 2.60
N SER A 196 8.22 -15.11 3.72
CA SER A 196 7.98 -15.66 5.05
C SER A 196 7.08 -14.73 5.83
N VAL A 197 6.19 -15.32 6.62
CA VAL A 197 5.31 -14.60 7.55
C VAL A 197 5.81 -14.85 8.97
N GLN A 198 5.95 -13.78 9.74
CA GLN A 198 6.35 -13.83 11.16
C GLN A 198 5.30 -13.10 11.98
N ASN A 199 5.22 -13.38 13.27
CA ASN A 199 4.30 -12.66 14.15
C ASN A 199 4.92 -11.31 14.56
N THR A 200 4.10 -10.27 14.60
CA THR A 200 4.46 -8.94 15.07
C THR A 200 3.50 -8.48 16.16
N ARG A 201 3.99 -7.62 17.06
CA ARG A 201 3.23 -7.12 18.21
C ARG A 201 2.82 -5.68 17.96
N VAL A 202 1.53 -5.40 18.09
CA VAL A 202 0.95 -4.05 18.06
C VAL A 202 0.25 -3.81 19.39
N GLY A 203 0.79 -2.90 20.20
CA GLY A 203 0.28 -2.63 21.54
C GLY A 203 0.32 -3.87 22.46
N GLN A 204 -0.85 -4.38 22.82
CA GLN A 204 -0.99 -5.59 23.67
C GLN A 204 -1.17 -6.88 22.87
N MET A 205 -1.51 -6.81 21.58
CA MET A 205 -1.77 -7.96 20.72
C MET A 205 -0.50 -8.40 19.99
N THR A 206 -0.28 -9.71 19.87
CA THR A 206 0.97 -10.31 19.37
C THR A 206 0.77 -11.21 18.15
N ASP A 207 -0.44 -11.25 17.60
CA ASP A 207 -0.91 -12.17 16.57
C ASP A 207 -1.08 -11.51 15.19
N TYR A 208 -0.52 -10.30 15.01
CA TYR A 208 -0.44 -9.66 13.69
C TYR A 208 0.65 -10.29 12.84
N ASP A 209 0.48 -10.22 11.53
CA ASP A 209 1.42 -10.74 10.54
C ASP A 209 2.45 -9.67 10.12
N LYS A 210 3.71 -10.08 10.04
CA LYS A 210 4.83 -9.40 9.38
C LYS A 210 5.20 -10.18 8.14
N LEU A 211 5.04 -9.56 6.97
CA LEU A 211 5.42 -10.16 5.70
C LEU A 211 6.84 -9.73 5.33
N ILE A 212 7.72 -10.71 5.11
CA ILE A 212 9.06 -10.54 4.55
C ILE A 212 9.06 -11.18 3.18
N LEU A 213 9.36 -10.40 2.14
CA LEU A 213 9.38 -10.82 0.74
C LEU A 213 10.75 -10.55 0.13
N GLU A 214 11.49 -11.59 -0.21
CA GLU A 214 12.80 -11.54 -0.86
C GLU A 214 12.61 -11.76 -2.37
N VAL A 215 13.08 -10.83 -3.21
CA VAL A 215 12.91 -10.83 -4.66
C VAL A 215 14.27 -10.76 -5.35
N TRP A 216 14.53 -11.69 -6.28
CA TRP A 216 15.72 -11.70 -7.13
C TRP A 216 15.32 -11.50 -8.60
N THR A 217 15.92 -10.51 -9.24
CA THR A 217 15.78 -10.27 -10.68
C THR A 217 17.05 -10.67 -11.42
N ASP A 218 17.00 -10.60 -12.75
CA ASP A 218 18.11 -11.04 -13.60
C ASP A 218 18.89 -9.89 -14.26
N GLY A 219 18.59 -8.66 -13.85
CA GLY A 219 19.15 -7.41 -14.37
C GLY A 219 18.29 -6.71 -15.44
N ARG A 220 17.28 -7.38 -16.02
CA ARG A 220 16.38 -6.73 -17.01
C ARG A 220 15.49 -5.66 -16.38
N ILE A 221 15.12 -5.85 -15.11
CA ILE A 221 14.31 -4.94 -14.30
C ILE A 221 14.89 -4.83 -12.88
N ALA A 222 14.81 -3.65 -12.28
CA ALA A 222 15.17 -3.48 -10.87
C ALA A 222 14.14 -4.18 -9.97
N PRO A 223 14.54 -4.82 -8.86
CA PRO A 223 13.60 -5.49 -7.94
C PRO A 223 12.50 -4.55 -7.39
N ALA A 224 12.83 -3.28 -7.15
CA ALA A 224 11.87 -2.26 -6.73
C ALA A 224 10.78 -2.00 -7.78
N ASP A 225 11.16 -1.91 -9.05
CA ASP A 225 10.23 -1.69 -10.16
C ASP A 225 9.38 -2.94 -10.43
N ALA A 226 9.98 -4.13 -10.31
CA ALA A 226 9.26 -5.40 -10.41
C ALA A 226 8.15 -5.49 -9.34
N MET A 227 8.45 -5.08 -8.11
CA MET A 227 7.46 -5.05 -7.02
C MET A 227 6.34 -4.04 -7.30
N LEU A 228 6.67 -2.85 -7.81
CA LEU A 228 5.67 -1.84 -8.17
C LEU A 228 4.74 -2.35 -9.28
N GLN A 229 5.29 -2.93 -10.34
CA GLN A 229 4.53 -3.48 -11.45
C GLN A 229 3.64 -4.64 -11.00
N ALA A 230 4.16 -5.56 -10.18
CA ALA A 230 3.38 -6.69 -9.67
C ALA A 230 2.21 -6.25 -8.78
N SER A 231 2.43 -5.28 -7.87
CA SER A 231 1.37 -4.71 -7.04
C SER A 231 0.29 -4.01 -7.89
N ALA A 232 0.70 -3.27 -8.93
CA ALA A 232 -0.24 -2.62 -9.84
C ALA A 232 -1.09 -3.63 -10.63
N ILE A 233 -0.48 -4.71 -11.13
CA ILE A 233 -1.19 -5.81 -11.81
C ILE A 233 -2.20 -6.46 -10.87
N LEU A 234 -1.79 -6.78 -9.63
CA LEU A 234 -2.68 -7.42 -8.65
C LEU A 234 -3.88 -6.53 -8.30
N ARG A 235 -3.64 -5.22 -8.08
CA ARG A 235 -4.70 -4.25 -7.84
C ARG A 235 -5.68 -4.19 -9.01
N HIS A 236 -5.16 -4.13 -10.25
CA HIS A 236 -6.00 -4.06 -11.43
C HIS A 236 -6.92 -5.29 -11.60
N HIS A 237 -6.46 -6.47 -11.19
CA HIS A 237 -7.30 -7.67 -11.15
C HIS A 237 -8.39 -7.63 -10.08
N LEU A 238 -8.16 -6.89 -8.98
CA LEU A 238 -9.15 -6.72 -7.92
C LEU A 238 -10.22 -5.67 -8.26
N ASP A 239 -9.91 -4.69 -9.11
CA ASP A 239 -10.84 -3.62 -9.50
C ASP A 239 -12.17 -4.16 -10.08
N VAL A 240 -12.15 -5.31 -10.78
CA VAL A 240 -13.36 -5.96 -11.32
C VAL A 240 -14.32 -6.39 -10.22
N PHE A 241 -13.81 -6.80 -9.06
CA PHE A 241 -14.62 -7.22 -7.92
C PHE A 241 -15.11 -6.03 -7.10
N VAL A 242 -14.32 -4.95 -7.04
CA VAL A 242 -14.71 -3.72 -6.35
C VAL A 242 -15.86 -3.03 -7.08
N ASN A 243 -15.81 -2.98 -8.41
CA ASN A 243 -16.80 -2.29 -9.24
C ASN A 243 -18.02 -3.16 -9.57
N TYR A 244 -18.24 -4.28 -8.88
CA TYR A 244 -19.37 -5.19 -9.14
C TYR A 244 -20.70 -4.64 -8.62
N ASP A 245 -20.68 -3.84 -7.55
CA ASP A 245 -21.86 -3.19 -6.97
C ASP A 245 -21.49 -1.73 -6.63
N ASP A 246 -22.38 -0.78 -6.89
CA ASP A 246 -22.15 0.66 -6.65
C ASP A 246 -22.23 1.02 -5.15
N LYS A 247 -22.46 0.03 -4.27
CA LYS A 247 -22.46 0.19 -2.83
C LYS A 247 -21.06 0.52 -2.32
N GLN A 248 -20.89 1.74 -1.84
CA GLN A 248 -19.64 2.17 -1.21
C GLN A 248 -19.42 1.40 0.10
N VAL A 249 -18.25 0.75 0.19
CA VAL A 249 -17.75 0.17 1.45
C VAL A 249 -16.75 1.17 2.03
N ASN A 250 -17.05 1.67 3.22
CA ASN A 250 -16.16 2.57 3.96
C ASN A 250 -15.52 1.80 5.13
N PHE A 251 -14.28 2.14 5.44
CA PHE A 251 -13.58 1.61 6.61
C PHE A 251 -13.57 2.67 7.70
N GLU A 252 -13.74 2.26 8.95
CA GLU A 252 -13.53 3.16 10.09
C GLU A 252 -12.06 3.61 10.15
N GLU A 253 -11.81 4.92 10.08
CA GLU A 253 -10.47 5.49 10.23
C GLU A 253 -10.06 5.51 11.71
N ALA A 254 -8.78 5.23 11.98
CA ALA A 254 -8.21 5.43 13.30
C ALA A 254 -8.27 6.92 13.68
N PRO A 255 -8.50 7.28 14.96
CA PRO A 255 -8.05 8.57 15.45
C PRO A 255 -6.53 8.61 15.21
N SER A 256 -6.11 9.51 14.32
CA SER A 256 -4.71 9.62 13.91
C SER A 256 -3.83 9.88 15.15
N ALA A 257 -2.65 9.25 15.25
CA ALA A 257 -1.70 9.51 16.34
C ALA A 257 -1.27 11.00 16.42
N VAL A 258 -1.50 11.77 15.36
CA VAL A 258 -1.33 13.23 15.32
C VAL A 258 -2.38 13.94 16.19
N GLN A 259 -3.62 13.43 16.23
CA GLN A 259 -4.66 13.90 17.16
C GLN A 259 -4.28 13.59 18.60
N ASP A 260 -3.57 12.50 18.90
CA ASP A 260 -3.17 12.19 20.29
C ASP A 260 -2.18 13.21 20.86
N GLU A 261 -1.23 13.73 20.09
CA GLU A 261 -0.32 14.78 20.59
C GLU A 261 -1.03 16.12 20.79
N GLU A 262 -1.87 16.54 19.84
CA GLU A 262 -2.60 17.80 19.94
C GLU A 262 -3.65 17.74 21.05
N THR A 263 -4.36 16.62 21.16
CA THR A 263 -5.33 16.34 22.23
C THR A 263 -4.64 16.22 23.58
N ALA A 264 -3.44 15.62 23.67
CA ALA A 264 -2.66 15.57 24.91
C ALA A 264 -2.14 16.96 25.33
N ARG A 265 -1.70 17.79 24.38
CA ARG A 265 -1.30 19.18 24.65
C ARG A 265 -2.49 20.01 25.12
N LEU A 266 -3.63 19.91 24.43
CA LEU A 266 -4.87 20.59 24.80
C LEU A 266 -5.37 20.13 26.16
N ARG A 267 -5.33 18.82 26.44
CA ARG A 267 -5.67 18.24 27.75
C ARG A 267 -4.74 18.75 28.86
N LYS A 268 -3.45 18.89 28.60
CA LYS A 268 -2.49 19.47 29.57
C LYS A 268 -2.79 20.94 29.84
N LEU A 269 -3.07 21.73 28.80
CA LEU A 269 -3.42 23.15 28.92
C LEU A 269 -4.73 23.36 29.70
N LEU A 270 -5.77 22.58 29.40
CA LEU A 270 -7.08 22.70 30.05
C LEU A 270 -7.05 22.28 31.53
N ASN A 271 -6.16 21.35 31.90
CA ASN A 271 -6.01 20.89 33.29
C ASN A 271 -4.96 21.68 34.10
N MET A 272 -4.30 22.67 33.50
CA MET A 272 -3.39 23.58 34.20
C MET A 272 -4.17 24.37 35.27
N SER A 273 -3.52 24.66 36.40
CA SER A 273 -4.15 25.46 37.46
C SER A 273 -4.18 26.94 37.08
N VAL A 274 -5.27 27.62 37.42
CA VAL A 274 -5.40 29.08 37.24
C VAL A 274 -4.31 29.85 38.00
N ASN A 275 -3.77 29.30 39.08
CA ASN A 275 -2.69 29.94 39.86
C ASN A 275 -1.34 29.90 39.14
N GLU A 276 -1.17 29.04 38.12
CA GLU A 276 0.05 28.96 37.31
C GLU A 276 0.03 29.98 36.16
N ILE A 277 -1.12 30.56 35.85
CA ILE A 277 -1.22 31.69 34.93
C ILE A 277 -0.80 32.95 35.70
N GLU A 278 0.12 33.73 35.13
CA GLU A 278 0.59 35.02 35.66
C GLU A 278 -0.51 36.10 35.62
N LEU A 279 -1.54 35.92 36.43
CA LEU A 279 -2.65 36.85 36.61
C LEU A 279 -2.35 37.81 37.78
N SER A 280 -2.95 39.00 37.74
CA SER A 280 -2.94 39.91 38.86
C SER A 280 -3.55 39.27 40.12
N VAL A 281 -3.06 39.67 41.29
CA VAL A 281 -3.55 39.25 42.60
C VAL A 281 -5.08 39.41 42.73
N ARG A 282 -5.65 40.40 42.04
CA ARG A 282 -7.10 40.64 42.01
C ARG A 282 -7.84 39.59 41.16
N ALA A 283 -7.36 39.28 39.96
CA ALA A 283 -7.97 38.29 39.08
C ALA A 283 -7.90 36.88 39.69
N ALA A 284 -6.75 36.48 40.24
CA ALA A 284 -6.59 35.19 40.91
C ALA A 284 -7.52 35.02 42.12
N ASN A 285 -7.65 36.04 42.97
CA ASN A 285 -8.57 36.01 44.12
C ASN A 285 -10.05 35.97 43.70
N CYS A 286 -10.42 36.64 42.60
CA CYS A 286 -11.77 36.57 42.07
C CYS A 286 -12.11 35.16 41.52
N LEU A 287 -11.17 34.51 40.85
CA LEU A 287 -11.35 33.16 40.30
C LEU A 287 -11.40 32.08 41.39
N ASN A 288 -10.56 32.19 42.42
CA ASN A 288 -10.62 31.32 43.60
C ASN A 288 -11.95 31.47 44.36
N ASN A 289 -12.48 32.69 44.50
CA ASN A 289 -13.81 32.91 45.10
C ASN A 289 -14.97 32.40 44.22
N ALA A 290 -14.74 32.24 42.92
CA ALA A 290 -15.70 31.70 41.96
C ALA A 290 -15.65 30.17 41.85
N ASN A 291 -14.78 29.50 42.63
CA ASN A 291 -14.47 28.07 42.54
C ASN A 291 -13.98 27.63 41.15
N ILE A 292 -13.29 28.53 40.42
CA ILE A 292 -12.69 28.22 39.13
C ILE A 292 -11.21 27.94 39.37
N THR A 293 -10.83 26.66 39.35
CA THR A 293 -9.47 26.23 39.73
C THR A 293 -8.60 25.83 38.54
N THR A 294 -9.21 25.49 37.40
CA THR A 294 -8.52 25.06 36.17
C THR A 294 -8.80 25.98 34.99
N VAL A 295 -7.87 26.01 34.04
CA VAL A 295 -7.99 26.80 32.79
C VAL A 295 -9.17 26.34 31.95
N GLY A 296 -9.46 25.04 31.91
CA GLY A 296 -10.61 24.49 31.19
C GLY A 296 -11.94 24.98 31.75
N GLN A 297 -12.09 25.06 33.08
CA GLN A 297 -13.28 25.64 33.71
C GLN A 297 -13.42 27.13 33.40
N LEU A 298 -12.31 27.86 33.31
CA LEU A 298 -12.29 29.27 32.94
C LEU A 298 -12.72 29.49 31.48
N ALA A 299 -12.22 28.67 30.55
CA ALA A 299 -12.55 28.76 29.12
C ALA A 299 -14.03 28.46 28.83
N MET A 300 -14.68 27.59 29.62
CA MET A 300 -16.11 27.29 29.49
C MET A 300 -17.04 28.43 29.93
N LYS A 301 -16.51 29.44 30.64
CA LYS A 301 -17.32 30.55 31.17
C LYS A 301 -17.42 31.68 30.17
N SER A 302 -18.64 32.16 29.97
CA SER A 302 -18.88 33.30 29.08
C SER A 302 -18.48 34.63 29.75
N GLU A 303 -18.17 35.62 28.92
CA GLU A 303 -17.84 36.98 29.37
C GLU A 303 -18.94 37.58 30.28
N SER A 304 -20.20 37.31 29.93
CA SER A 304 -21.37 37.78 30.68
C SER A 304 -21.54 37.11 32.05
N GLU A 305 -21.05 35.87 32.21
CA GLU A 305 -21.03 35.18 33.50
C GLU A 305 -19.89 35.70 34.38
N MET A 306 -18.72 35.97 33.78
CA MET A 306 -17.56 36.51 34.48
C MET A 306 -17.84 37.87 35.14
N LEU A 307 -18.61 38.73 34.49
CA LEU A 307 -19.00 40.04 35.02
C LEU A 307 -19.95 39.99 36.23
N LYS A 308 -20.58 38.83 36.50
CA LYS A 308 -21.51 38.66 37.64
C LYS A 308 -20.78 38.36 38.95
N TYR A 309 -19.49 37.99 38.90
CA TYR A 309 -18.75 37.66 40.11
C TYR A 309 -18.39 38.89 40.93
N ARG A 310 -18.48 38.76 42.25
CA ARG A 310 -18.23 39.84 43.20
C ARG A 310 -16.79 40.36 43.05
N ASN A 311 -16.65 41.68 42.94
CA ASN A 311 -15.38 42.40 42.77
C ASN A 311 -14.65 42.17 41.42
N PHE A 312 -15.30 41.50 40.46
CA PHE A 312 -14.80 41.33 39.09
C PHE A 312 -15.05 42.61 38.27
N GLY A 313 -14.04 43.08 37.54
CA GLY A 313 -14.10 44.35 36.82
C GLY A 313 -13.53 44.26 35.40
N LYS A 314 -13.83 45.26 34.56
CA LYS A 314 -13.40 45.31 33.15
C LYS A 314 -11.90 45.14 32.94
N LYS A 315 -11.06 45.61 33.88
CA LYS A 315 -9.60 45.43 33.83
C LYS A 315 -9.17 43.97 34.01
N SER A 316 -9.74 43.25 34.98
CA SER A 316 -9.45 41.82 35.20
C SER A 316 -10.01 40.94 34.09
N LEU A 317 -11.11 41.36 33.46
CA LEU A 317 -11.68 40.66 32.30
C LEU A 317 -10.75 40.72 31.08
N ASN A 318 -10.24 41.91 30.75
CA ASN A 318 -9.29 42.08 29.65
C ASN A 318 -8.00 41.31 29.92
N GLU A 319 -7.49 41.36 31.15
CA GLU A 319 -6.30 40.60 31.56
C GLU A 319 -6.46 39.08 31.35
N ILE A 320 -7.62 38.52 31.72
CA ILE A 320 -7.93 37.10 31.49
C ILE A 320 -8.04 36.80 29.99
N LYS A 321 -8.65 37.69 29.22
CA LYS A 321 -8.81 37.53 27.76
C LYS A 321 -7.45 37.52 27.06
N ASP A 322 -6.57 38.44 27.42
CA ASP A 322 -5.23 38.54 26.85
C ASP A 322 -4.39 37.29 27.20
N LYS A 323 -4.47 36.81 28.45
CA LYS A 323 -3.77 35.57 28.86
C LYS A 323 -4.33 34.29 28.26
N LEU A 324 -5.65 34.20 28.05
CA LEU A 324 -6.23 33.07 27.32
C LEU A 324 -5.83 33.10 25.84
N LEU A 325 -5.77 34.28 25.23
CA LEU A 325 -5.30 34.46 23.86
C LEU A 325 -3.83 34.06 23.70
N GLU A 326 -2.95 34.39 24.66
CA GLU A 326 -1.56 33.92 24.70
C GLU A 326 -1.45 32.38 24.72
N LEU A 327 -2.42 31.71 25.34
CA LEU A 327 -2.52 30.24 25.41
C LEU A 327 -3.30 29.62 24.24
N GLY A 328 -3.76 30.43 23.28
CA GLY A 328 -4.54 29.98 22.11
C GLY A 328 -5.99 29.61 22.42
N LEU A 329 -6.53 30.04 23.56
CA LEU A 329 -7.90 29.76 24.02
C LEU A 329 -8.77 31.04 24.02
N SER A 330 -10.08 30.86 24.04
CA SER A 330 -11.05 31.97 24.18
C SER A 330 -12.14 31.65 25.20
N LEU A 331 -12.86 32.69 25.66
CA LEU A 331 -13.95 32.55 26.62
C LEU A 331 -15.23 32.07 25.93
N GLY A 332 -15.93 31.12 26.53
CA GLY A 332 -17.18 30.55 26.01
C GLY A 332 -16.99 29.39 25.04
N VAL A 333 -15.81 28.76 25.03
CA VAL A 333 -15.56 27.55 24.21
C VAL A 333 -16.28 26.36 24.82
N GLN A 334 -16.97 25.59 23.98
CA GLN A 334 -17.51 24.29 24.37
C GLN A 334 -16.35 23.30 24.39
N VAL A 335 -15.95 22.87 25.58
CA VAL A 335 -14.87 21.91 25.79
C VAL A 335 -15.49 20.54 26.07
N ASP A 336 -15.01 19.50 25.38
CA ASP A 336 -15.47 18.13 25.60
C ASP A 336 -15.20 17.68 27.07
N PRO A 337 -16.23 17.19 27.78
CA PRO A 337 -16.10 16.81 29.19
C PRO A 337 -15.05 15.72 29.47
N SER A 338 -14.71 14.90 28.47
CA SER A 338 -13.71 13.83 28.55
C SER A 338 -12.26 14.36 28.67
N LEU A 339 -12.01 15.63 28.35
CA LEU A 339 -10.69 16.26 28.38
C LEU A 339 -10.37 16.92 29.74
N LEU A 340 -11.34 17.04 30.64
CA LEU A 340 -11.21 17.68 31.95
C LEU A 340 -11.04 16.65 33.06
N THR A 341 -10.13 16.90 33.99
CA THR A 341 -9.91 16.03 35.16
C THR A 341 -10.47 16.72 36.40
N GLY A 342 -11.77 16.58 36.65
CA GLY A 342 -12.44 17.14 37.83
C GLY A 342 -13.97 17.12 37.72
N PRO A 343 -14.72 17.36 38.82
CA PRO A 343 -16.18 17.35 38.80
C PRO A 343 -16.69 18.45 37.87
N VAL A 344 -17.40 18.07 36.82
CA VAL A 344 -18.08 19.00 35.91
C VAL A 344 -19.20 19.71 36.70
N PRO A 345 -19.32 21.05 36.64
CA PRO A 345 -20.51 21.70 37.17
C PRO A 345 -21.72 21.25 36.35
N GLN A 346 -22.62 20.46 36.95
CA GLN A 346 -23.88 20.10 36.31
C GLN A 346 -24.66 21.37 36.00
N ALA A 347 -24.97 21.58 34.72
CA ALA A 347 -25.94 22.58 34.31
C ALA A 347 -27.30 22.17 34.89
N LYS A 348 -27.91 23.03 35.71
CA LYS A 348 -29.28 22.81 36.17
C LYS A 348 -30.21 22.71 34.95
N PRO A 349 -31.07 21.68 34.85
CA PRO A 349 -32.06 21.61 33.78
C PRO A 349 -32.97 22.84 33.84
N ARG A 350 -33.25 23.43 32.68
CA ARG A 350 -34.28 24.46 32.55
C ARG A 350 -35.63 23.83 32.89
N LEU A 351 -36.30 24.40 33.87
CA LEU A 351 -37.65 24.04 34.29
C LEU A 351 -38.63 24.26 33.12
N GLY A 352 -39.28 23.20 32.64
CA GLY A 352 -40.39 23.30 31.70
C GLY A 352 -40.42 22.20 30.65
N LEU A 353 -40.99 21.05 31.03
CA LEU A 353 -41.85 20.11 30.29
C LEU A 353 -41.71 18.75 30.98
N GLU A 354 -42.78 18.32 31.63
CA GLU A 354 -42.90 16.99 32.21
C GLU A 354 -42.89 15.97 31.06
N GLU A 355 -41.78 15.27 30.87
CA GLU A 355 -41.78 14.00 30.14
C GLU A 355 -41.96 12.88 31.16
N GLU A 356 -43.07 12.16 31.01
CA GLU A 356 -43.36 10.94 31.76
C GLU A 356 -42.18 9.97 31.65
N SER A 357 -41.74 9.45 32.79
CA SER A 357 -40.73 8.39 32.85
C SER A 357 -41.19 7.17 32.05
N PRO A 358 -40.34 6.55 31.21
CA PRO A 358 -40.69 5.32 30.54
C PRO A 358 -40.89 4.22 31.58
N VAL A 359 -42.09 3.65 31.58
CA VAL A 359 -42.51 2.56 32.46
C VAL A 359 -41.54 1.39 32.27
N GLY A 360 -40.89 0.98 33.35
CA GLY A 360 -39.91 -0.10 33.33
C GLY A 360 -40.58 -1.44 33.01
N LEU A 361 -39.88 -2.32 32.29
CA LEU A 361 -40.33 -3.66 31.91
C LEU A 361 -40.84 -4.50 33.10
N ALA A 362 -40.47 -4.15 34.34
CA ALA A 362 -40.93 -4.78 35.57
C ALA A 362 -42.42 -4.51 35.89
N ASP A 363 -42.94 -3.31 35.56
CA ASP A 363 -44.33 -2.94 35.86
C ASP A 363 -45.32 -3.56 34.85
N LEU A 364 -44.87 -3.80 33.61
CA LEU A 364 -45.65 -4.54 32.59
C LEU A 364 -45.80 -6.04 32.90
N ILE A 365 -44.90 -6.59 33.72
CA ILE A 365 -44.97 -8.00 34.14
C ILE A 365 -45.94 -8.15 35.33
N ALA A 366 -46.01 -7.15 36.22
CA ALA A 366 -46.93 -7.16 37.35
C ALA A 366 -48.41 -7.00 36.91
N ALA A 367 -48.68 -6.26 35.83
CA ALA A 367 -50.05 -6.03 35.34
C ALA A 367 -50.70 -7.23 34.63
N ASN A 368 -49.94 -8.27 34.26
CA ASN A 368 -50.45 -9.45 33.54
C ASN A 368 -50.57 -10.71 34.41
N ILE A 369 -50.35 -10.62 35.72
CA ILE A 369 -50.36 -11.77 36.64
C ILE A 369 -51.58 -11.77 37.60
N GLU A 370 -52.43 -10.73 37.59
CA GLU A 370 -53.57 -10.62 38.52
C GLU A 370 -54.97 -10.92 37.93
N ASP A 371 -55.09 -11.48 36.71
CA ASP A 371 -56.40 -11.72 36.06
C ASP A 371 -56.75 -13.20 35.79
N ASP A 372 -56.26 -14.15 36.59
CA ASP A 372 -56.60 -15.59 36.44
C ASP A 372 -56.94 -16.28 37.78
N ASP A 373 -57.85 -15.69 38.58
CA ASP A 373 -58.59 -16.39 39.63
C ASP A 373 -60.08 -16.00 39.59
N ASP A 374 -60.86 -16.74 38.80
CA ASP A 374 -62.27 -17.09 39.05
C ASP A 374 -62.71 -18.33 38.24
#